data_AF-A0AAA9S1R3-F1
#
_entry.id   AF-A0AAA9S1R3-F1
#
_cell.length_a   1.000
_cell.length_b   1.000
_cell.length_c   1.000
_cell.angle_alpha   90.00
_cell.angle_beta   90.00
_cell.angle_gamma   90.00
#
_symmetry.space_group_name_H-M   'P 1'
#
loop_
_entity.id
_entity.type
_entity.pdbx_description
1 polymer ?
#
loop_
_entity_poly.entity_id
_entity_poly.type
_entity_poly.pdbx_seq_one_letter_code
_entity_poly.pdbx_strand_id
1 'polypeptide(L)'
;MQRVGMRLRVAMCHMIYRKSLRLSSSAMGKTTTGQIVNLLSNDVNRFDQVTMFLHYLWVGPLQAIAVTALLWMEIGISCLAGMAVLIILLLLQSCVGNLFSSLRSKTAALTDDRIRTMTEVITGIRTVKMNAWEKSFIDLITRLRRKEISKILKSSYLRGMNLASFFAVSKIMIFVTFITNELLDNLITASQVFVVVMLFEALRFSSTLYFPMAVEKVSEAVVSIRRIK
;
A
#
# COMPACT_ATOMS: atom_id res chain seq x y z
N MET A 1 4.46 -20.92 -1.65
CA MET A 1 3.38 -19.92 -1.55
C MET A 1 2.63 -19.69 -2.86
N GLN A 2 3.31 -19.37 -3.98
CA GLN A 2 2.62 -19.09 -5.26
C GLN A 2 1.68 -20.20 -5.75
N ARG A 3 2.03 -21.48 -5.58
CA ARG A 3 1.14 -22.61 -5.93
C ARG A 3 -0.15 -22.63 -5.10
N VAL A 4 -0.08 -22.22 -3.83
CA VAL A 4 -1.26 -22.15 -2.95
C VAL A 4 -2.15 -20.98 -3.37
N GLY A 5 -1.56 -19.82 -3.67
CA GLY A 5 -2.26 -18.68 -4.27
C GLY A 5 -3.01 -19.09 -5.53
N MET A 6 -2.32 -19.70 -6.49
CA MET A 6 -2.93 -20.12 -7.76
C MET A 6 -4.08 -21.12 -7.56
N ARG A 7 -3.92 -22.10 -6.65
CA ARG A 7 -5.00 -23.04 -6.31
C ARG A 7 -6.21 -22.33 -5.70
N LEU A 8 -5.96 -21.38 -4.79
CA LEU A 8 -7.00 -20.56 -4.18
C LEU A 8 -7.74 -19.73 -5.23
N ARG A 9 -7.00 -19.10 -6.15
CA ARG A 9 -7.54 -18.34 -7.28
C ARG A 9 -8.47 -19.18 -8.15
N VAL A 10 -8.02 -20.36 -8.58
CA VAL A 10 -8.81 -21.28 -9.42
C VAL A 10 -10.07 -21.74 -8.68
N ALA A 11 -9.95 -22.09 -7.39
CA ALA A 11 -11.10 -22.48 -6.57
C ALA A 11 -12.13 -21.35 -6.44
N MET A 12 -11.69 -20.11 -6.22
CA MET A 12 -12.56 -18.94 -6.12
C MET A 12 -13.26 -18.64 -7.46
N CYS A 13 -12.55 -18.69 -8.59
CA CYS A 13 -13.15 -18.57 -9.92
C CYS A 13 -14.25 -19.61 -10.14
N HIS A 14 -13.96 -20.88 -9.81
CA HIS A 14 -14.93 -21.97 -9.95
C HIS A 14 -16.15 -21.78 -9.06
N MET A 15 -15.98 -21.34 -7.81
CA MET A 15 -17.09 -21.05 -6.89
C MET A 15 -17.96 -19.89 -7.39
N ILE A 16 -17.36 -18.79 -7.83
CA ILE A 16 -18.09 -17.64 -8.38
C ILE A 16 -18.88 -18.06 -9.62
N TYR A 17 -18.27 -18.81 -10.53
CA TYR A 17 -18.92 -19.33 -11.72
C TYR A 17 -20.09 -20.28 -11.40
N ARG A 18 -19.89 -21.22 -10.47
CA ARG A 18 -20.98 -22.12 -10.05
C ARG A 18 -22.13 -21.37 -9.38
N LYS A 19 -21.85 -20.30 -8.64
CA LYS A 19 -22.86 -19.45 -8.01
C LYS A 19 -23.60 -18.61 -9.04
N SER A 20 -22.91 -18.02 -10.03
CA SER A 20 -23.53 -17.22 -11.09
C SER A 20 -24.57 -18.01 -11.90
N LEU A 21 -24.31 -19.29 -12.16
CA LEU A 21 -25.25 -20.19 -12.82
C LEU A 21 -26.51 -20.55 -11.99
N ARG A 22 -26.51 -20.26 -10.68
CA ARG A 22 -27.59 -20.59 -9.74
C ARG A 22 -28.24 -19.35 -9.13
N LEU A 23 -27.91 -18.16 -9.63
CA LEU A 23 -28.49 -16.91 -9.15
C LEU A 23 -29.96 -16.83 -9.59
N SER A 24 -30.86 -16.49 -8.66
CA SER A 24 -32.26 -16.21 -8.99
C SER A 24 -32.38 -14.93 -9.81
N SER A 25 -33.42 -14.80 -10.63
CA SER A 25 -33.67 -13.60 -11.44
C SER A 25 -33.74 -12.31 -10.61
N SER A 26 -34.26 -12.39 -9.37
CA SER A 26 -34.30 -11.29 -8.41
C SER A 26 -32.91 -10.85 -7.91
N ALA A 27 -31.98 -11.79 -7.76
CA ALA A 27 -30.59 -11.50 -7.38
C ALA A 27 -29.74 -11.10 -8.60
N MET A 28 -30.06 -11.62 -9.80
CA MET A 28 -29.47 -11.20 -11.07
C MET A 28 -29.73 -9.71 -11.35
N GLY A 29 -30.88 -9.18 -10.92
CA GLY A 29 -31.17 -7.74 -11.00
C GLY A 29 -30.30 -6.86 -10.07
N LYS A 30 -29.72 -7.45 -9.02
CA LYS A 30 -28.82 -6.75 -8.07
C LYS A 30 -27.34 -6.93 -8.40
N THR A 31 -26.98 -8.03 -9.07
CA THR A 31 -25.59 -8.37 -9.42
C THR A 31 -25.41 -8.34 -10.94
N THR A 32 -24.82 -7.26 -11.46
CA THR A 32 -24.64 -7.12 -12.91
C THR A 32 -23.52 -8.00 -13.43
N THR A 33 -23.58 -8.40 -14.71
CA THR A 33 -22.50 -9.15 -15.37
C THR A 33 -21.15 -8.45 -15.24
N GLY A 34 -21.12 -7.10 -15.29
CA GLY A 34 -19.91 -6.31 -15.08
C GLY A 34 -19.31 -6.46 -13.67
N GLN A 35 -20.14 -6.58 -12.64
CA GLN A 35 -19.66 -6.84 -11.27
C GLN A 35 -19.02 -8.23 -11.16
N ILE A 36 -19.60 -9.26 -11.80
CA ILE A 36 -19.05 -10.62 -11.81
C ILE A 36 -17.69 -10.64 -12.53
N VAL A 37 -17.59 -9.97 -13.69
CA VAL A 37 -16.32 -9.85 -14.43
C VAL A 37 -15.26 -9.11 -13.59
N ASN A 38 -15.64 -8.06 -12.87
CA ASN A 38 -14.74 -7.34 -11.98
C ASN A 38 -14.25 -8.22 -10.81
N LEU A 39 -15.14 -9.03 -10.23
CA LEU A 39 -14.76 -10.00 -9.19
C LEU A 39 -13.72 -11.00 -9.72
N LEU A 40 -13.95 -11.58 -10.90
CA LEU A 40 -13.04 -12.56 -11.51
C LEU A 40 -11.69 -11.95 -11.92
N SER A 41 -11.68 -10.68 -12.36
CA SER A 41 -10.50 -10.03 -12.95
C SER A 41 -9.64 -9.31 -11.92
N ASN A 42 -10.26 -8.67 -10.91
CA ASN A 42 -9.55 -7.85 -9.92
C ASN A 42 -9.52 -8.51 -8.55
N ASP A 43 -10.67 -8.88 -7.99
CA ASP A 43 -10.75 -9.39 -6.62
C ASP A 43 -10.09 -10.78 -6.48
N VAL A 44 -10.23 -11.65 -7.49
CA VAL A 44 -9.62 -13.00 -7.46
C VAL A 44 -8.08 -12.96 -7.60
N ASN A 45 -7.53 -12.01 -8.35
CA ASN A 45 -6.07 -11.82 -8.48
C ASN A 45 -5.40 -11.37 -7.16
N ARG A 46 -6.15 -10.76 -6.23
CA ARG A 46 -5.61 -10.32 -4.94
C ARG A 46 -5.21 -11.49 -4.04
N PHE A 47 -5.86 -12.64 -4.18
CA PHE A 47 -5.53 -13.83 -3.39
C PHE A 47 -4.13 -14.36 -3.69
N ASP A 48 -3.68 -14.29 -4.95
CA ASP A 48 -2.30 -14.65 -5.31
C ASP A 48 -1.29 -13.76 -4.58
N GLN A 49 -1.52 -12.45 -4.57
CA GLN A 49 -0.62 -11.49 -3.92
C GLN A 49 -0.62 -11.66 -2.40
N VAL A 50 -1.79 -11.85 -1.79
CA VAL A 50 -1.91 -11.99 -0.34
C VAL A 50 -1.16 -13.22 0.17
N THR A 51 -1.28 -14.36 -0.51
CA THR A 51 -0.54 -15.57 -0.09
C THR A 51 0.98 -15.42 -0.14
N MET A 52 1.50 -14.48 -0.93
CA MET A 52 2.94 -14.16 -0.95
C MET A 52 3.37 -13.35 0.28
N PHE A 53 2.54 -12.40 0.74
CA PHE A 53 2.92 -11.48 1.81
C PHE A 53 2.35 -11.84 3.19
N LEU A 54 1.33 -12.69 3.27
CA LEU A 54 0.62 -13.04 4.51
C LEU A 54 1.55 -13.43 5.65
N HIS A 55 2.63 -14.17 5.34
CA HIS A 55 3.55 -14.66 6.36
C HIS A 55 4.37 -13.56 7.04
N TYR A 56 4.57 -12.42 6.37
CA TYR A 56 5.31 -11.30 6.97
C TYR A 56 4.55 -10.62 8.11
N LEU A 57 3.24 -10.83 8.26
CA LEU A 57 2.48 -10.29 9.40
C LEU A 57 2.91 -10.88 10.74
N TRP A 58 3.32 -12.14 10.77
CA TRP A 58 3.78 -12.82 12.00
C TRP A 58 5.31 -12.97 12.03
N VAL A 59 5.93 -13.21 10.87
CA VAL A 59 7.39 -13.27 10.76
C VAL A 59 8.03 -11.90 11.06
N GLY A 60 7.40 -10.79 10.66
CA GLY A 60 7.92 -9.44 10.91
C GLY A 60 8.09 -9.14 12.41
N PRO A 61 7.04 -9.25 13.23
CA PRO A 61 7.14 -9.09 14.68
C PRO A 61 8.10 -10.08 15.34
N LEU A 62 8.08 -11.35 14.92
CA LEU A 62 8.99 -12.37 15.46
C LEU A 62 10.46 -12.03 15.17
N GLN A 63 10.76 -11.60 13.94
CA GLN A 63 12.09 -11.16 13.56
C GLN A 63 12.50 -9.90 14.32
N ALA A 64 11.58 -8.96 14.55
CA ALA A 64 11.86 -7.77 15.37
C ALA A 64 12.26 -8.16 16.80
N ILE A 65 11.51 -9.06 17.44
CA ILE A 65 11.82 -9.56 18.78
C ILE A 65 13.19 -10.25 18.80
N ALA A 66 13.47 -11.14 17.83
CA ALA A 66 14.74 -11.85 17.75
C ALA A 66 15.93 -10.89 17.56
N VAL A 67 15.80 -9.90 16.66
CA VAL A 67 16.84 -8.89 16.44
C VAL A 67 17.03 -8.02 17.68
N THR A 68 15.95 -7.62 18.36
CA THR A 68 16.07 -6.87 19.62
C THR A 68 16.79 -7.67 20.70
N ALA A 69 16.52 -8.98 20.82
CA ALA A 69 17.21 -9.84 21.79
C ALA A 69 18.71 -9.93 21.48
N LEU A 70 19.09 -10.12 20.21
CA LEU A 70 20.50 -10.14 19.79
C LEU A 70 21.19 -8.81 20.02
N LEU A 71 20.54 -7.69 19.69
CA LEU A 71 21.07 -6.36 19.96
C LEU A 71 21.25 -6.11 21.45
N TRP A 72 20.31 -6.57 22.29
CA TRP A 72 20.43 -6.44 23.73
C TRP A 72 21.65 -7.18 24.28
N MET A 73 22.00 -8.35 23.72
CA MET A 73 23.20 -9.09 24.12
C MET A 73 24.50 -8.34 23.74
N GLU A 74 24.49 -7.60 22.64
CA GLU A 74 25.68 -6.90 22.12
C GLU A 74 25.91 -5.52 22.75
N ILE A 75 24.84 -4.72 22.91
CA ILE A 75 24.91 -3.29 23.31
C ILE A 75 23.99 -2.92 24.48
N GLY A 76 23.30 -3.89 25.08
CA GLY A 76 22.45 -3.68 26.26
C GLY A 76 21.27 -2.74 26.00
N ILE A 77 20.99 -1.88 26.99
CA ILE A 77 19.80 -1.00 27.03
C ILE A 77 19.75 -0.02 25.84
N SER A 78 20.90 0.36 25.29
CA SER A 78 21.02 1.31 24.18
C SER A 78 20.24 0.88 22.94
N CYS A 79 20.02 -0.43 22.74
CA CYS A 79 19.24 -0.94 21.61
C CYS A 79 17.79 -0.46 21.62
N LEU A 80 17.22 -0.20 22.80
CA LEU A 80 15.82 0.24 22.94
C LEU A 80 15.59 1.59 22.28
N ALA A 81 16.58 2.48 22.27
CA ALA A 81 16.47 3.77 21.60
C ALA A 81 16.30 3.62 20.08
N GLY A 82 17.08 2.74 19.45
CA GLY A 82 16.93 2.40 18.03
C GLY A 82 15.57 1.74 17.73
N MET A 83 15.10 0.85 18.61
CA MET A 83 13.78 0.23 18.48
C MET A 83 12.63 1.23 18.67
N ALA A 84 12.77 2.22 19.54
CA ALA A 84 11.79 3.30 19.71
C ALA A 84 11.66 4.13 18.43
N VAL A 85 12.79 4.45 17.77
CA VAL A 85 12.79 5.12 16.47
C VAL A 85 12.02 4.31 15.42
N LEU A 86 12.25 3.00 15.36
CA LEU A 86 11.51 2.11 14.46
C LEU A 86 9.99 2.19 14.70
N ILE A 87 9.55 2.10 15.96
CA ILE A 87 8.12 2.15 16.32
C ILE A 87 7.51 3.49 15.90
N ILE A 88 8.17 4.61 16.21
CA ILE A 88 7.72 5.95 15.81
C ILE A 88 7.59 6.05 14.29
N LEU A 89 8.57 5.52 13.54
CA LEU A 89 8.55 5.53 12.09
C LEU A 89 7.43 4.66 11.51
N LEU A 90 7.15 3.50 12.10
CA LEU A 90 6.02 2.65 11.68
C LEU A 90 4.67 3.37 11.88
N LEU A 91 4.50 4.06 13.01
CA LEU A 91 3.29 4.88 13.26
C LEU A 91 3.16 6.03 12.26
N LEU A 92 4.27 6.73 11.99
CA LEU A 92 4.31 7.79 10.99
C LEU A 92 3.98 7.27 9.59
N GLN A 93 4.54 6.13 9.19
CA GLN A 93 4.25 5.48 7.92
C GLN A 93 2.78 5.09 7.80
N SER A 94 2.16 4.61 8.87
CA SER A 94 0.73 4.28 8.90
C SER A 94 -0.14 5.52 8.69
N CYS A 95 0.18 6.63 9.38
CA CYS A 95 -0.50 7.91 9.20
C CYS A 95 -0.37 8.45 7.76
N VAL A 96 0.85 8.43 7.21
CA VAL A 96 1.12 8.82 5.82
C VAL A 96 0.39 7.90 4.84
N GLY A 97 0.28 6.61 5.14
CA GLY A 97 -0.48 5.64 4.36
C GLY A 97 -1.97 5.98 4.26
N ASN A 98 -2.58 6.37 5.38
CA ASN A 98 -3.98 6.82 5.40
C ASN A 98 -4.18 8.10 4.57
N LEU A 99 -3.27 9.06 4.67
CA LEU A 99 -3.29 10.26 3.84
C LEU A 99 -3.14 9.93 2.35
N PHE A 100 -2.23 9.02 2.01
CA PHE A 100 -2.02 8.55 0.64
C PHE A 100 -3.28 7.88 0.07
N SER A 101 -3.96 7.05 0.87
CA SER A 101 -5.25 6.45 0.51
C SER A 101 -6.33 7.50 0.24
N SER A 102 -6.46 8.50 1.12
CA SER A 102 -7.40 9.61 0.95
C SER A 102 -7.13 10.42 -0.33
N LEU A 103 -5.85 10.72 -0.61
CA LEU A 103 -5.47 11.41 -1.85
C LEU A 103 -5.77 10.57 -3.09
N ARG A 104 -5.55 9.25 -3.03
CA ARG A 104 -5.87 8.33 -4.13
C ARG A 104 -7.37 8.32 -4.44
N SER A 105 -8.21 8.29 -3.41
CA SER A 105 -9.67 8.37 -3.56
C SER A 105 -10.12 9.70 -4.17
N LYS A 106 -9.55 10.83 -3.71
CA LYS A 106 -9.83 12.16 -4.28
C LYS A 106 -9.39 12.28 -5.73
N THR A 107 -8.24 11.69 -6.08
CA THR A 107 -7.77 11.62 -7.47
C THR A 107 -8.76 10.85 -8.34
N ALA A 108 -9.20 9.66 -7.90
CA ALA A 108 -10.17 8.85 -8.63
C ALA A 108 -11.48 9.62 -8.91
N ALA A 109 -12.04 10.30 -7.91
CA ALA A 109 -13.25 11.11 -8.11
C ALA A 109 -13.06 12.24 -9.14
N LEU A 110 -11.92 12.93 -9.11
CA LEU A 110 -11.60 13.98 -10.10
C LEU A 110 -11.38 13.41 -11.51
N THR A 111 -10.78 12.23 -11.60
CA THR A 111 -10.60 11.51 -12.87
C THR A 111 -11.96 11.10 -13.44
N ASP A 112 -12.89 10.60 -12.60
CA ASP A 112 -14.25 10.22 -13.01
C ASP A 112 -15.04 11.43 -13.53
N ASP A 113 -15.00 12.57 -12.83
CA ASP A 113 -15.64 13.80 -13.29
C ASP A 113 -15.09 14.25 -14.65
N ARG A 114 -13.77 14.21 -14.84
CA ARG A 114 -13.12 14.58 -16.12
C ARG A 114 -13.56 13.64 -17.24
N ILE A 115 -13.57 12.33 -16.99
CA ILE A 115 -13.98 11.34 -17.99
C ILE A 115 -15.44 11.54 -18.35
N ARG A 116 -16.34 11.74 -17.37
CA ARG A 116 -17.75 12.02 -17.59
C ARG A 116 -17.96 13.24 -18.50
N THR A 117 -17.36 14.38 -18.16
CA THR A 117 -17.47 15.59 -18.99
C THR A 117 -16.92 15.38 -20.40
N MET A 118 -15.81 14.65 -20.53
CA MET A 118 -15.25 14.34 -21.84
C MET A 118 -16.18 13.47 -22.68
N THR A 119 -16.84 12.48 -22.07
CA THR A 119 -17.86 11.65 -22.72
C THR A 119 -19.05 12.48 -23.18
N GLU A 120 -19.59 13.37 -22.35
CA GLU A 120 -20.71 14.26 -22.71
C GLU A 120 -20.38 15.14 -23.92
N VAL A 121 -19.18 15.72 -23.96
CA VAL A 121 -18.70 16.54 -25.10
C VAL A 121 -18.60 15.72 -26.38
N ILE A 122 -18.09 14.49 -26.31
CA ILE A 122 -17.96 13.61 -27.48
C ILE A 122 -19.33 13.19 -28.00
N THR A 123 -20.25 12.82 -27.11
CA THR A 123 -21.64 12.48 -27.49
C THR A 123 -22.36 13.68 -28.12
N GLY A 124 -22.12 14.90 -27.63
CA GLY A 124 -22.70 16.14 -28.12
C GLY A 124 -21.91 16.87 -29.22
N ILE A 125 -20.92 16.23 -29.85
CA ILE A 125 -19.89 16.92 -30.65
C ILE A 125 -20.45 17.78 -31.79
N ARG A 126 -21.55 17.35 -32.43
CA ARG A 126 -22.18 18.10 -33.52
C ARG A 126 -22.70 19.46 -33.04
N THR A 127 -23.34 19.51 -31.88
CA THR A 127 -23.84 20.75 -31.26
C THR A 127 -22.70 21.66 -30.83
N VAL A 128 -21.62 21.09 -30.28
CA VAL A 128 -20.43 21.85 -29.88
C VAL A 128 -19.80 22.54 -31.09
N LYS A 129 -19.66 21.83 -32.22
CA LYS A 129 -19.11 22.40 -33.46
C LYS A 129 -20.03 23.44 -34.09
N MET A 130 -21.34 23.16 -34.15
CA MET A 130 -22.34 24.08 -34.72
C MET A 130 -22.35 25.43 -34.00
N ASN A 131 -22.08 25.44 -32.68
CA ASN A 131 -22.05 26.67 -31.87
C ASN A 131 -20.62 27.20 -31.61
N ALA A 132 -19.58 26.60 -32.21
CA ALA A 132 -18.18 26.95 -31.99
C ALA A 132 -17.74 26.98 -30.50
N TRP A 133 -18.32 26.13 -29.65
CA TRP A 133 -18.03 26.06 -28.20
C TRP A 133 -16.74 25.30 -27.83
N GLU A 134 -15.95 24.88 -28.84
CA GLU A 134 -14.78 24.03 -28.66
C GLU A 134 -13.79 24.59 -27.63
N LYS A 135 -13.45 25.89 -27.74
CA LYS A 135 -12.52 26.55 -26.81
C LYS A 135 -13.03 26.55 -25.37
N SER A 136 -14.32 26.83 -25.16
CA SER A 136 -14.94 26.84 -23.83
C SER A 136 -14.90 25.48 -23.15
N PHE A 137 -15.15 24.40 -23.90
CA PHE A 137 -15.05 23.03 -23.38
C PHE A 137 -13.60 22.59 -23.13
N ILE A 138 -12.65 23.00 -23.98
CA ILE A 138 -11.21 22.77 -23.74
C ILE A 138 -10.79 23.42 -22.42
N ASP A 139 -11.18 24.66 -22.18
CA ASP A 139 -10.85 25.36 -20.93
C ASP A 139 -11.48 24.68 -19.70
N LEU A 140 -12.72 24.20 -19.82
CA LEU A 140 -13.39 23.44 -18.77
C LEU A 140 -12.63 22.15 -18.43
N ILE A 141 -12.30 21.33 -19.43
CA ILE A 141 -11.56 20.07 -19.24
C ILE A 141 -10.17 20.35 -18.69
N THR A 142 -9.49 21.41 -19.15
CA THR A 142 -8.17 21.81 -18.65
C THR A 142 -8.22 22.23 -17.18
N ARG A 143 -9.28 22.92 -16.73
CA ARG A 143 -9.48 23.22 -15.30
C ARG A 143 -9.66 21.96 -14.46
N LEU A 144 -10.44 20.98 -14.93
CA LEU A 144 -10.59 19.68 -14.26
C LEU A 144 -9.23 18.94 -14.17
N ARG A 145 -8.49 18.91 -15.28
CA ARG A 145 -7.17 18.28 -15.35
C ARG A 145 -6.17 18.92 -14.38
N ARG A 146 -6.16 20.25 -14.23
CA ARG A 146 -5.30 20.92 -13.24
C ARG A 146 -5.60 20.50 -11.80
N LYS A 147 -6.88 20.37 -11.44
CA LYS A 147 -7.30 19.88 -10.11
C LYS A 147 -6.84 18.44 -9.88
N GLU A 148 -7.02 17.57 -10.88
CA GLU A 148 -6.57 16.17 -10.87
C GLU A 148 -5.04 16.08 -10.68
N ILE A 149 -4.27 16.78 -11.52
CA ILE A 149 -2.80 16.79 -11.46
C ILE A 149 -2.30 17.29 -10.10
N SER A 150 -2.93 18.31 -9.51
CA SER A 150 -2.54 18.79 -8.17
C SER A 150 -2.63 17.70 -7.10
N LYS A 151 -3.65 16.82 -7.16
CA LYS A 151 -3.78 15.69 -6.22
C LYS A 151 -2.80 14.56 -6.54
N ILE A 152 -2.59 14.26 -7.83
CA ILE A 152 -1.59 13.29 -8.28
C ILE A 152 -0.19 13.69 -7.79
N LEU A 153 0.17 14.97 -7.93
CA LEU A 153 1.47 15.50 -7.53
C LEU A 153 1.69 15.32 -6.02
N LYS A 154 0.70 15.69 -5.19
CA LYS A 154 0.75 15.46 -3.73
C LYS A 154 0.92 13.99 -3.38
N SER A 155 0.19 13.11 -4.06
CA SER A 155 0.33 11.65 -3.88
C SER A 155 1.73 11.17 -4.27
N SER A 156 2.31 11.71 -5.35
CA SER A 156 3.66 11.38 -5.81
C SER A 156 4.72 11.81 -4.80
N TYR A 157 4.61 13.02 -4.23
CA TYR A 157 5.51 13.47 -3.17
C TYR A 157 5.46 12.55 -1.94
N LEU A 158 4.28 12.16 -1.47
CA LEU A 158 4.17 11.22 -0.34
C LEU A 158 4.82 9.87 -0.65
N ARG A 159 4.68 9.37 -1.89
CA ARG A 159 5.33 8.14 -2.33
C ARG A 159 6.85 8.27 -2.34
N GLY A 160 7.36 9.41 -2.83
CA GLY A 160 8.79 9.73 -2.79
C GLY A 160 9.32 9.82 -1.37
N MET A 161 8.59 10.48 -0.47
CA MET A 161 8.94 10.56 0.96
C MET A 161 9.00 9.17 1.60
N ASN A 162 8.02 8.30 1.33
CA ASN A 162 8.02 6.93 1.86
C ASN A 162 9.26 6.15 1.39
N LEU A 163 9.62 6.25 0.10
CA LEU A 163 10.81 5.62 -0.44
C LEU A 163 12.10 6.20 0.16
N ALA A 164 12.18 7.51 0.35
CA ALA A 164 13.33 8.15 1.01
C ALA A 164 13.46 7.70 2.47
N SER A 165 12.35 7.60 3.21
CA SER A 165 12.32 7.06 4.56
C SER A 165 12.88 5.64 4.61
N PHE A 166 12.55 4.78 3.64
CA PHE A 166 13.08 3.40 3.58
C PHE A 166 14.62 3.32 3.55
N PHE A 167 15.30 4.28 2.93
CA PHE A 167 16.77 4.35 2.92
C PHE A 167 17.33 5.03 4.18
N ALA A 168 16.61 5.99 4.75
CA ALA A 168 17.06 6.75 5.92
C ALA A 168 16.88 6.00 7.26
N VAL A 169 15.84 5.15 7.38
CA VAL A 169 15.44 4.50 8.65
C VAL A 169 16.61 3.79 9.35
N SER A 170 17.36 2.92 8.64
CA SER A 170 18.47 2.19 9.28
C SER A 170 19.55 3.14 9.78
N LYS A 171 19.87 4.19 9.02
CA LYS A 171 20.91 5.16 9.39
C LYS A 171 20.51 5.96 10.62
N ILE A 172 19.25 6.40 10.70
CA ILE A 172 18.72 7.10 11.88
C ILE A 172 18.73 6.18 13.10
N MET A 173 18.27 4.93 12.95
CA MET A 173 18.28 3.95 14.04
C MET A 173 19.69 3.68 14.57
N ILE A 174 20.65 3.45 13.68
CA ILE A 174 22.06 3.22 14.02
C ILE A 174 22.63 4.44 14.74
N PHE A 175 22.41 5.64 14.20
CA PHE A 175 22.91 6.89 14.77
C PHE A 175 22.38 7.13 16.19
N VAL A 176 21.06 7.02 16.40
CA VAL A 176 20.43 7.19 17.72
C VAL A 176 20.93 6.14 18.71
N THR A 177 21.10 4.89 18.26
CA THR A 177 21.59 3.80 19.12
C THR A 177 23.03 4.06 19.60
N PHE A 178 23.92 4.49 18.70
CA PHE A 178 25.32 4.75 19.08
C PHE A 178 25.47 6.00 19.95
N ILE A 179 24.73 7.09 19.67
CA ILE A 179 24.71 8.26 20.56
C ILE A 179 24.20 7.88 21.95
N THR A 180 23.13 7.09 22.03
CA THR A 180 22.60 6.63 23.31
C THR A 180 23.65 5.79 24.05
N ASN A 181 24.38 4.94 23.33
CA ASN A 181 25.40 4.11 23.94
C ASN A 181 26.62 4.89 24.45
N GLU A 182 27.03 5.93 23.73
CA GLU A 182 28.08 6.86 24.17
C GLU A 182 27.64 7.63 25.43
N LEU A 183 26.39 8.08 25.49
CA LEU A 183 25.81 8.73 26.68
C LEU A 183 25.71 7.82 27.91
N LEU A 184 25.70 6.50 27.70
CA LEU A 184 25.70 5.49 28.77
C LEU A 184 27.12 5.04 29.16
N ASP A 185 28.16 5.69 28.64
CA ASP A 185 29.58 5.38 28.90
C ASP A 185 29.97 3.92 28.58
N ASN A 186 29.24 3.27 27.66
CA ASN A 186 29.51 1.90 27.26
C ASN A 186 30.57 1.88 26.15
N LEU A 187 31.70 1.21 26.40
CA LEU A 187 32.76 1.01 25.41
C LEU A 187 32.28 0.08 24.28
N ILE A 188 32.29 0.58 23.04
CA ILE A 188 31.91 -0.19 21.86
C ILE A 188 33.16 -0.64 21.11
N THR A 189 33.28 -1.95 20.88
CA THR A 189 34.30 -2.51 19.99
C THR A 189 33.87 -2.43 18.52
N ALA A 190 34.83 -2.35 17.60
CA ALA A 190 34.54 -2.33 16.16
C ALA A 190 33.72 -3.56 15.69
N SER A 191 33.89 -4.72 16.34
CA SER A 191 33.11 -5.92 16.07
C SER A 191 31.62 -5.71 16.39
N GLN A 192 31.30 -5.14 17.55
CA GLN A 192 29.92 -4.85 17.96
C GLN A 192 29.25 -3.86 17.01
N VAL A 193 29.96 -2.81 16.58
CA VAL A 193 29.45 -1.84 15.60
C VAL A 193 29.00 -2.55 14.31
N PHE A 194 29.84 -3.44 13.78
CA PHE A 194 29.52 -4.17 12.56
C PHE A 194 28.27 -5.06 12.73
N VAL A 195 28.18 -5.80 13.84
CA VAL A 195 27.03 -6.65 14.15
C VAL A 195 25.74 -5.83 14.26
N VAL A 196 25.77 -4.71 14.99
CA VAL A 196 24.59 -3.82 15.16
C VAL A 196 24.11 -3.26 13.82
N VAL A 197 25.02 -2.81 12.96
CA VAL A 197 24.68 -2.29 11.63
C VAL A 197 24.03 -3.38 10.77
N MET A 198 24.59 -4.60 10.76
CA MET A 198 24.02 -5.73 10.00
C MET A 198 22.63 -6.13 10.51
N LEU A 199 22.43 -6.18 11.82
CA LEU A 199 21.14 -6.51 12.44
C LEU A 199 20.06 -5.48 12.10
N PHE A 200 20.38 -4.18 12.16
CA PHE A 200 19.44 -3.13 11.79
C PHE A 200 19.13 -3.10 10.28
N GLU A 201 20.11 -3.36 9.41
CA GLU A 201 19.87 -3.48 7.97
C GLU A 201 19.00 -4.69 7.61
N ALA A 202 19.18 -5.82 8.30
CA ALA A 202 18.31 -7.00 8.14
C ALA A 202 16.86 -6.70 8.55
N LEU A 203 16.68 -5.95 9.63
CA LEU A 203 15.36 -5.57 10.15
C LEU A 203 14.64 -4.55 9.23
N ARG A 204 15.40 -3.67 8.57
CA ARG A 204 14.87 -2.64 7.65
C ARG A 204 13.96 -3.20 6.56
N PHE A 205 14.34 -4.31 5.92
CA PHE A 205 13.53 -4.89 4.84
C PHE A 205 12.21 -5.48 5.37
N SER A 206 12.29 -6.25 6.45
CA SER A 206 11.12 -6.93 7.02
C SER A 206 10.12 -5.95 7.61
N SER A 207 10.59 -4.96 8.38
CA SER A 207 9.73 -4.02 9.09
C SER A 207 9.21 -2.89 8.21
N THR A 208 10.02 -2.36 7.31
CA THR A 208 9.66 -1.12 6.57
C THR A 208 9.05 -1.39 5.20
N LEU A 209 9.33 -2.55 4.59
CA LEU A 209 8.85 -2.88 3.24
C LEU A 209 7.83 -4.02 3.25
N TYR A 210 8.21 -5.18 3.77
CA TYR A 210 7.36 -6.36 3.69
C TYR A 210 6.16 -6.32 4.64
N PHE A 211 6.33 -5.84 5.87
CA PHE A 211 5.23 -5.76 6.83
C PHE A 211 4.11 -4.80 6.38
N PRO A 212 4.39 -3.54 5.96
CA PRO A 212 3.35 -2.66 5.43
C PRO A 212 2.66 -3.21 4.18
N MET A 213 3.42 -3.83 3.26
CA MET A 213 2.85 -4.50 2.08
C MET A 213 1.92 -5.65 2.48
N ALA A 214 2.28 -6.43 3.50
CA ALA A 214 1.43 -7.51 4.00
C ALA A 214 0.12 -6.97 4.58
N VAL A 215 0.17 -5.90 5.36
CA VAL A 215 -1.03 -5.22 5.90
C VAL A 215 -1.91 -4.69 4.76
N GLU A 216 -1.32 -4.00 3.77
CA GLU A 216 -2.04 -3.49 2.61
C GLU A 216 -2.76 -4.61 1.86
N LYS A 217 -2.02 -5.68 1.52
CA LYS A 217 -2.57 -6.79 0.73
C LYS A 217 -3.65 -7.53 1.48
N VAL A 218 -3.47 -7.80 2.78
CA VAL A 218 -4.50 -8.43 3.61
C VAL A 218 -5.74 -7.56 3.72
N SER A 219 -5.59 -6.24 3.89
CA SER A 219 -6.73 -5.30 3.90
C SER A 219 -7.51 -5.36 2.58
N GLU A 220 -6.82 -5.33 1.44
CA GLU A 220 -7.44 -5.49 0.11
C GLU A 220 -8.14 -6.86 -0.04
N ALA A 221 -7.54 -7.92 0.49
CA ALA A 221 -8.12 -9.27 0.50
C ALA A 221 -9.42 -9.31 1.29
N VAL A 222 -9.45 -8.73 2.49
CA VAL A 222 -10.63 -8.71 3.36
C VAL A 222 -11.79 -7.98 2.68
N VAL A 223 -11.53 -6.85 2.02
CA VAL A 223 -12.56 -6.16 1.23
C VAL A 223 -13.05 -7.04 0.08
N SER A 224 -12.15 -7.74 -0.60
CA SER A 224 -12.48 -8.64 -1.71
C SER A 224 -13.35 -9.82 -1.24
N ILE A 225 -13.01 -10.44 -0.11
CA ILE A 225 -13.80 -11.50 0.53
C ILE A 225 -15.20 -11.01 0.88
N ARG A 226 -15.33 -9.79 1.43
CA ARG A 226 -16.64 -9.18 1.74
C ARG A 226 -17.51 -8.95 0.49
N ARG A 227 -16.92 -8.75 -0.68
CA ARG A 227 -17.66 -8.59 -1.95
C ARG A 227 -18.08 -9.93 -2.57
N ILE A 228 -17.32 -10.99 -2.32
CA ILE A 228 -17.59 -12.34 -2.86
C ILE A 228 -18.63 -13.09 -2.00
N LYS A 229 -18.68 -12.82 -0.70
CA LYS A 229 -19.68 -13.35 0.23
C LYS A 229 -21.07 -12.80 -0.07
#